data_AF-A0A2N6AEW3-F1
#
_entry.id   AF-A0A2N6AEW3-F1
#
_cell.length_a   1.000
_cell.length_b   1.000
_cell.length_c   1.000
_cell.angle_alpha   90.00
_cell.angle_beta   90.00
_cell.angle_gamma   90.00
#
_symmetry.space_group_name_H-M   'P 1'
#
loop_
_entity.id
_entity.type
_entity.pdbx_description
1 polymer ?
#
loop_
_entity_poly.entity_id
_entity_poly.type
_entity_poly.pdbx_seq_one_letter_code
_entity_poly.pdbx_strand_id
1 'polypeptide(L)'
;MTDPSPQNKKDDAQEIEIKLKLSPTDHSTLKSWLLKNTKPGAVQHQTDLYFENPHRPFFKPDSHGHIQALKYFRLRSIPNGPCFLTFKDWDTPASSAGDRLFCYEHETEVSNKEHMLKIITALGYTKQYSLQKSGLISIIQTLSSPWIRSPNLERF
;
A
#
# COMPACT_ATOMS: atom_id res chain seq x y z
N MET A 1 -2.69 -28.49 -34.58
CA MET A 1 -2.20 -28.75 -33.21
C MET A 1 -1.23 -27.63 -32.89
N THR A 2 -1.69 -26.56 -32.25
CA THR A 2 -0.86 -25.42 -31.86
C THR A 2 -0.58 -25.53 -30.38
N ASP A 3 0.70 -25.66 -30.03
CA ASP A 3 1.15 -25.68 -28.64
C ASP A 3 0.67 -24.42 -27.89
N PRO A 4 0.12 -24.55 -26.68
CA PRO A 4 -0.17 -23.38 -25.85
C PRO A 4 1.16 -22.75 -25.43
N SER A 5 1.40 -21.55 -25.92
CA SER A 5 2.53 -20.69 -25.54
C SER A 5 2.64 -20.59 -24.01
N PRO A 6 3.84 -20.69 -23.42
CA PRO A 6 4.00 -20.69 -21.96
C PRO A 6 3.48 -19.37 -21.38
N GLN A 7 2.45 -19.47 -20.54
CA GLN A 7 1.99 -18.35 -19.74
C GLN A 7 3.09 -17.98 -18.74
N ASN A 8 3.79 -16.87 -19.00
CA ASN A 8 4.60 -16.19 -18.01
C ASN A 8 3.69 -15.78 -16.84
N LYS A 9 3.58 -16.63 -15.82
CA LYS A 9 3.01 -16.23 -14.54
C LYS A 9 3.94 -15.18 -13.95
N LYS A 10 3.51 -13.92 -14.04
CA LYS A 10 4.10 -12.84 -13.27
C LYS A 10 3.64 -13.08 -11.84
N ASP A 11 4.56 -13.52 -10.97
CA ASP A 11 4.23 -13.74 -9.56
C ASP A 11 3.73 -12.43 -8.95
N ASP A 12 2.61 -12.48 -8.24
CA ASP A 12 2.03 -11.32 -7.57
C ASP A 12 3.00 -10.82 -6.50
N ALA A 13 3.28 -9.51 -6.50
CA ALA A 13 4.19 -8.91 -5.55
C ALA A 13 3.56 -8.96 -4.15
N GLN A 14 4.29 -9.51 -3.17
CA GLN A 14 3.91 -9.46 -1.77
C GLN A 14 4.51 -8.20 -1.13
N GLU A 15 3.65 -7.30 -0.65
CA GLU A 15 4.05 -6.15 0.16
C GLU A 15 3.91 -6.48 1.65
N ILE A 16 4.91 -6.09 2.44
CA ILE A 16 4.84 -6.05 3.91
C ILE A 16 4.82 -4.58 4.33
N GLU A 17 3.73 -4.15 4.96
CA GLU A 17 3.55 -2.77 5.43
C GLU A 17 3.25 -2.77 6.94
N ILE A 18 4.00 -1.95 7.71
CA ILE A 18 3.75 -1.75 9.14
C ILE A 18 3.17 -0.35 9.34
N LYS A 19 1.96 -0.27 9.93
CA LYS A 19 1.28 0.99 10.22
C LYS A 19 1.30 1.26 11.71
N LEU A 20 1.89 2.39 12.10
CA LEU A 20 1.95 2.85 13.49
C LEU A 20 1.07 4.10 13.65
N LYS A 21 0.16 4.06 14.63
CA LYS A 21 -0.56 5.27 15.06
C LYS A 21 0.36 6.05 15.99
N LEU A 22 0.71 7.28 15.60
CA LEU A 22 1.62 8.13 16.36
C LEU A 22 0.83 9.24 17.06
N SER A 23 1.24 9.57 18.30
CA SER A 23 0.84 10.84 18.91
C SER A 23 1.53 12.02 18.19
N PRO A 24 1.06 13.27 18.36
CA PRO A 24 1.75 14.42 17.80
C PRO A 24 3.22 14.54 18.23
N THR A 25 3.51 14.19 19.49
CA THR A 25 4.87 14.19 20.04
C THR A 25 5.74 13.10 19.40
N ASP A 26 5.24 11.87 19.30
CA ASP A 26 5.96 10.76 18.67
C ASP A 26 6.22 11.03 17.20
N HIS A 27 5.25 11.64 16.50
CA HIS A 27 5.39 12.03 15.11
C HIS A 27 6.54 13.02 14.91
N SER A 28 6.65 14.05 15.76
CA SER A 28 7.76 15.01 15.70
C SER A 28 9.12 14.35 15.97
N THR A 29 9.19 13.49 16.98
CA THR A 29 10.38 12.75 17.36
C THR A 29 10.83 11.82 16.22
N LEU A 30 9.92 11.01 15.68
CA LEU A 30 10.21 10.08 14.59
C LEU A 30 10.63 10.83 13.32
N LYS A 31 9.94 11.92 12.95
CA LYS A 31 10.30 12.75 11.80
C LYS A 31 11.72 13.30 11.94
N SER A 32 12.06 13.84 13.11
CA SER A 32 13.40 14.39 13.36
C SER A 32 14.48 13.31 13.28
N TRP A 33 14.20 12.13 13.82
CA TRP A 33 15.08 10.97 13.72
C TRP A 33 15.26 10.53 12.26
N LEU A 34 14.18 10.41 11.49
CA LEU A 34 14.23 10.01 10.08
C LEU A 34 15.04 10.99 9.23
N LEU A 35 14.85 12.30 9.42
CA LEU A 35 15.62 13.32 8.70
C LEU A 35 17.13 13.26 9.00
N LYS A 36 17.50 12.84 10.21
CA LYS A 36 18.90 12.70 10.63
C LYS A 36 19.54 11.39 10.16
N ASN A 37 18.78 10.31 10.07
CA ASN A 37 19.31 8.94 9.91
C ASN A 37 18.99 8.29 8.56
N THR A 38 18.24 8.96 7.68
CA THR A 38 17.83 8.41 6.38
C THR A 38 18.17 9.36 5.26
N LYS A 39 18.18 8.87 4.01
CA LYS A 39 18.17 9.77 2.86
C LYS A 39 16.75 10.34 2.74
N PRO A 40 16.55 11.66 2.96
CA PRO A 40 15.23 12.24 2.78
C PRO A 40 14.83 12.08 1.32
N GLY A 41 13.70 11.44 1.08
CA GLY A 41 13.04 11.41 -0.22
C GLY A 41 12.17 12.65 -0.41
N ALA A 42 11.43 12.66 -1.50
CA ALA A 42 10.50 13.74 -1.80
C ALA A 42 9.33 13.75 -0.81
N VAL A 43 8.84 14.96 -0.51
CA VAL A 43 7.48 15.11 0.03
C VAL A 43 6.53 14.82 -1.12
N GLN A 44 5.69 13.81 -0.96
CA GLN A 44 4.72 13.41 -1.95
C GLN A 44 3.33 13.86 -1.51
N HIS A 45 2.70 14.66 -2.36
CA HIS A 45 1.27 14.96 -2.29
C HIS A 45 0.54 13.97 -3.18
N GLN A 46 -0.55 13.41 -2.69
CA GLN A 46 -1.37 12.48 -3.47
C GLN A 46 -2.85 12.66 -3.17
N THR A 47 -3.66 12.39 -4.17
CA THR A 47 -5.12 12.24 -4.04
C THR A 47 -5.49 10.83 -4.41
N ASP A 48 -6.15 10.15 -3.48
CA ASP A 48 -6.57 8.76 -3.58
C ASP A 48 -8.11 8.72 -3.71
N LEU A 49 -8.62 8.24 -4.84
CA LEU A 49 -10.05 8.02 -5.07
C LEU A 49 -10.36 6.54 -4.89
N TYR A 50 -11.23 6.20 -3.95
CA TYR A 50 -11.62 4.83 -3.65
C TYR A 50 -12.99 4.52 -4.25
N PHE A 51 -13.12 3.33 -4.83
CA PHE A 51 -14.31 2.90 -5.54
C PHE A 51 -14.94 1.67 -4.88
N GLU A 52 -16.27 1.67 -4.84
CA GLU A 52 -17.09 0.54 -4.44
C GLU A 52 -17.38 -0.36 -5.66
N ASN A 53 -17.34 -1.67 -5.44
CA ASN A 53 -17.58 -2.66 -6.47
C ASN A 53 -19.08 -2.92 -6.62
N PRO A 54 -19.62 -2.93 -7.87
CA PRO A 54 -21.05 -3.04 -8.13
C PRO A 54 -21.65 -4.41 -7.77
N HIS A 55 -20.82 -5.45 -7.68
CA HIS A 55 -21.24 -6.83 -7.46
C HIS A 55 -20.94 -7.34 -6.05
N ARG A 56 -19.89 -6.83 -5.40
CA ARG A 56 -19.49 -7.26 -4.06
C ARG A 56 -18.95 -6.08 -3.25
N PRO A 57 -19.65 -5.65 -2.19
CA PRO A 57 -19.21 -4.53 -1.37
C PRO A 57 -17.80 -4.73 -0.79
N PHE A 58 -16.94 -3.76 -1.05
CA PHE A 58 -15.61 -3.58 -0.48
C PHE A 58 -15.69 -2.91 0.89
N PHE A 59 -16.63 -1.98 1.07
CA PHE A 59 -16.81 -1.25 2.32
C PHE A 59 -17.94 -1.88 3.13
N LYS A 60 -17.61 -2.48 4.27
CA LYS A 60 -18.58 -3.14 5.15
C LYS A 60 -18.46 -2.63 6.57
N PRO A 61 -19.57 -2.39 7.29
CA PRO A 61 -19.50 -2.08 8.71
C PRO A 61 -19.03 -3.31 9.50
N ASP A 62 -18.24 -3.10 10.54
CA ASP A 62 -17.93 -4.11 11.54
C ASP A 62 -18.99 -4.20 12.64
N SER A 63 -18.74 -5.04 13.65
CA SER A 63 -19.65 -5.22 14.80
C SER A 63 -19.86 -3.95 15.62
N HIS A 64 -19.03 -2.93 15.45
CA HIS A 64 -19.12 -1.64 16.11
C HIS A 64 -19.64 -0.53 15.18
N GLY A 65 -20.00 -0.88 13.94
CA GLY A 65 -20.49 0.06 12.94
C GLY A 65 -19.38 0.85 12.23
N HIS A 66 -18.11 0.54 12.45
CA HIS A 66 -17.02 1.17 11.72
C HIS A 66 -16.88 0.58 10.32
N ILE A 67 -16.68 1.42 9.31
CA ILE A 67 -16.44 0.94 7.95
C ILE A 67 -15.05 0.29 7.87
N GLN A 68 -15.04 -1.01 7.60
CA GLN A 68 -13.86 -1.79 7.26
C GLN A 68 -13.81 -2.03 5.74
N ALA A 69 -12.61 -1.89 5.18
CA ALA A 69 -12.33 -2.15 3.78
C ALA A 69 -11.15 -3.13 3.66
N LEU A 70 -11.43 -4.42 3.84
CA LEU A 70 -10.42 -5.47 3.64
C LEU A 70 -10.05 -5.62 2.16
N LYS A 71 -10.89 -5.18 1.25
CA LYS A 71 -10.56 -5.06 -0.17
C LYS A 71 -10.83 -3.64 -0.59
N TYR A 72 -10.03 -3.11 -1.50
CA TYR A 72 -10.33 -1.82 -2.11
C TYR A 72 -9.74 -1.69 -3.50
N PHE A 73 -10.42 -0.87 -4.29
CA PHE A 73 -9.97 -0.46 -5.62
C PHE A 73 -9.83 1.06 -5.63
N ARG A 74 -8.69 1.54 -6.09
CA ARG A 74 -8.30 2.94 -5.94
C ARG A 74 -7.59 3.48 -7.17
N LEU A 75 -7.90 4.73 -7.51
CA LEU A 75 -7.13 5.54 -8.45
C LEU A 75 -6.37 6.61 -7.67
N ARG A 76 -5.04 6.53 -7.67
CA ARG A 76 -4.14 7.51 -7.05
C ARG A 76 -3.61 8.47 -8.10
N SER A 77 -3.63 9.76 -7.81
CA SER A 77 -2.99 10.79 -8.64
C SER A 77 -2.00 11.62 -7.81
N ILE A 78 -0.80 11.81 -8.35
CA ILE A 78 0.26 12.66 -7.80
C ILE A 78 0.34 13.94 -8.64
N PRO A 79 0.37 15.15 -8.04
CA PRO A 79 0.50 16.39 -8.81
C PRO A 79 1.75 16.37 -9.70
N ASN A 80 1.56 16.59 -11.01
CA ASN A 80 2.61 16.54 -12.03
C ASN A 80 3.39 15.21 -12.09
N GLY A 81 2.81 14.14 -11.56
CA GLY A 81 3.42 12.81 -11.48
C GLY A 81 2.55 11.72 -12.09
N PRO A 82 2.98 10.47 -11.97
CA PRO A 82 2.23 9.33 -12.47
C PRO A 82 0.88 9.15 -11.75
N CYS A 83 -0.04 8.48 -12.43
CA CYS A 83 -1.31 8.05 -11.89
C CYS A 83 -1.29 6.53 -11.77
N PHE A 84 -1.83 5.98 -10.68
CA PHE A 84 -1.83 4.55 -10.44
C PHE A 84 -3.23 4.03 -10.17
N LEU A 85 -3.55 2.90 -10.78
CA LEU A 85 -4.71 2.10 -10.45
C LEU A 85 -4.26 0.93 -9.58
N THR A 86 -4.81 0.85 -8.37
CA THR A 86 -4.43 -0.14 -7.36
C THR A 86 -5.65 -0.98 -6.97
N PHE A 87 -5.51 -2.29 -6.96
CA PHE A 87 -6.36 -3.19 -6.20
C PHE A 87 -5.56 -3.80 -5.06
N LYS A 88 -6.09 -3.75 -3.83
CA LYS A 88 -5.50 -4.45 -2.68
C LYS A 88 -6.52 -5.39 -2.04
N ASP A 89 -6.02 -6.56 -1.65
CA ASP A 89 -6.76 -7.56 -0.90
C ASP A 89 -6.02 -7.88 0.41
N TRP A 90 -6.56 -7.33 1.49
CA TRP A 90 -6.17 -7.58 2.87
C TRP A 90 -6.97 -8.71 3.49
N ASP A 91 -7.77 -9.48 2.75
CA ASP A 91 -8.51 -10.63 3.26
C ASP A 91 -7.58 -11.86 3.52
N THR A 92 -6.46 -11.61 4.18
CA THR A 92 -5.43 -12.56 4.59
C THR A 92 -5.62 -12.96 6.07
N PRO A 93 -5.13 -14.13 6.51
CA PRO A 93 -5.22 -14.50 7.92
C PRO A 93 -4.61 -13.42 8.83
N ALA A 94 -5.37 -13.00 9.85
CA ALA A 94 -4.85 -12.11 10.87
C ALA A 94 -3.90 -12.87 11.82
N SER A 95 -2.93 -12.17 12.40
CA SER A 95 -2.09 -12.69 13.46
C SER A 95 -2.92 -13.00 14.71
N SER A 96 -2.32 -13.68 15.69
CA SER A 96 -2.95 -13.88 17.00
C SER A 96 -3.27 -12.56 17.74
N ALA A 97 -2.62 -11.46 17.36
CA ALA A 97 -2.90 -10.12 17.88
C ALA A 97 -3.98 -9.37 17.08
N GLY A 98 -4.51 -9.96 16.00
CA GLY A 98 -5.51 -9.35 15.13
C GLY A 98 -4.93 -8.52 13.97
N ASP A 99 -3.59 -8.40 13.89
CA ASP A 99 -2.92 -7.62 12.86
C ASP A 99 -2.88 -8.35 11.51
N ARG A 100 -2.97 -7.59 10.41
CA ARG A 100 -2.75 -8.09 9.05
C ARG A 100 -1.50 -7.45 8.49
N LEU A 101 -0.44 -8.25 8.35
CA LEU A 101 0.89 -7.78 7.92
C LEU A 101 1.13 -7.94 6.41
N PHE A 102 0.26 -8.67 5.73
CA PHE A 102 0.41 -9.04 4.32
C PHE A 102 -0.87 -8.72 3.56
N CYS A 103 -0.73 -8.23 2.33
CA CYS A 103 -1.81 -8.08 1.38
C CYS A 103 -1.36 -8.50 -0.01
N TYR A 104 -2.32 -8.92 -0.83
CA TYR A 104 -2.10 -9.02 -2.26
C TYR A 104 -2.35 -7.66 -2.90
N GLU A 105 -1.41 -7.20 -3.71
CA GLU A 105 -1.50 -5.94 -4.41
C GLU A 105 -1.27 -6.12 -5.91
N HIS A 106 -2.17 -5.54 -6.69
CA HIS A 106 -1.93 -5.28 -8.10
C HIS A 106 -2.00 -3.78 -8.33
N GLU A 107 -0.87 -3.21 -8.74
CA GLU A 107 -0.76 -1.80 -9.09
C GLU A 107 -0.29 -1.68 -10.53
N THR A 108 -0.93 -0.77 -11.28
CA THR A 108 -0.49 -0.39 -12.62
C THR A 108 -0.49 1.11 -12.76
N GLU A 109 0.52 1.62 -13.46
CA GLU A 109 0.52 3.00 -13.91
C GLU A 109 -0.56 3.21 -14.99
N VAL A 110 -1.16 4.39 -14.97
CA VAL A 110 -2.23 4.82 -15.86
C VAL A 110 -1.77 6.09 -16.57
N SER A 111 -1.79 6.06 -17.89
CA SER A 111 -1.34 7.19 -18.72
C SER A 111 -2.26 8.42 -18.65
N ASN A 112 -3.56 8.21 -18.43
CA ASN A 112 -4.55 9.28 -18.37
C ASN A 112 -5.63 9.00 -17.32
N LYS A 113 -5.70 9.87 -16.30
CA LYS A 113 -6.62 9.76 -15.16
C LYS A 113 -8.07 9.85 -15.59
N GLU A 114 -8.40 10.81 -16.45
CA GLU A 114 -9.78 11.11 -16.88
C GLU A 114 -10.38 9.96 -17.68
N HIS A 115 -9.58 9.34 -18.56
CA HIS A 115 -9.97 8.16 -19.31
C HIS A 115 -10.20 6.96 -18.39
N MET A 116 -9.30 6.74 -17.43
CA MET A 116 -9.47 5.66 -16.47
C MET A 116 -10.72 5.86 -15.60
N LEU A 117 -11.02 7.09 -15.17
CA LEU A 117 -12.27 7.37 -14.46
C LEU A 117 -13.51 7.02 -15.27
N LYS A 118 -13.51 7.32 -16.58
CA LYS A 118 -14.60 6.92 -17.48
C LYS A 118 -14.74 5.41 -17.57
N ILE A 119 -13.62 4.68 -17.70
CA ILE A 119 -13.61 3.21 -17.75
C ILE A 119 -14.17 2.63 -16.44
N ILE A 120 -13.66 3.08 -15.29
CA ILE A 120 -14.11 2.62 -13.97
C ILE A 120 -15.62 2.83 -13.80
N THR A 121 -16.10 4.03 -14.16
CA THR A 121 -17.53 4.37 -14.08
C THR A 121 -18.37 3.50 -15.02
N ALA A 122 -17.90 3.27 -16.25
CA ALA A 122 -18.58 2.43 -17.23
C ALA A 122 -18.65 0.95 -16.80
N LEU A 123 -17.69 0.49 -16.00
CA LEU A 123 -17.71 -0.83 -15.36
C LEU A 123 -18.66 -0.91 -14.15
N GLY A 124 -19.35 0.18 -13.81
CA GLY A 124 -20.34 0.24 -12.72
C GLY A 124 -19.75 0.52 -11.34
N TYR A 125 -18.45 0.75 -11.23
CA TYR A 125 -17.85 1.15 -9.95
C TYR A 125 -18.26 2.57 -9.58
N THR A 126 -18.58 2.79 -8.30
CA THR A 126 -19.00 4.08 -7.78
C THR A 126 -17.94 4.67 -6.87
N LYS A 127 -17.69 5.97 -6.95
CA LYS A 127 -16.72 6.64 -6.06
C LYS A 127 -17.30 6.71 -4.65
N GLN A 128 -16.62 6.08 -3.70
CA GLN A 128 -17.05 6.03 -2.31
C GLN A 128 -16.33 7.07 -1.44
N TYR A 129 -14.99 7.17 -1.57
CA TYR A 129 -14.18 8.07 -0.74
C TYR A 129 -13.11 8.80 -1.55
N SER A 130 -12.72 9.97 -1.05
CA SER A 130 -11.57 10.73 -1.55
C SER A 130 -10.67 11.08 -0.38
N LEU A 131 -9.39 10.74 -0.48
CA LEU A 131 -8.40 11.02 0.55
C LEU A 131 -7.28 11.86 -0.05
N GLN A 132 -6.99 12.99 0.57
CA GLN A 132 -5.80 13.79 0.27
C GLN A 132 -4.76 13.50 1.34
N LYS A 133 -3.56 13.10 0.91
CA LYS A 133 -2.44 12.77 1.80
C LYS A 133 -1.20 13.51 1.37
N SER A 134 -0.45 13.96 2.36
CA SER A 134 0.92 14.47 2.21
C SER A 134 1.83 13.63 3.09
N GLY A 135 2.90 13.08 2.52
CA GLY A 135 3.84 12.23 3.26
C GLY A 135 5.29 12.53 2.89
N LEU A 136 6.18 12.44 3.87
CA LEU A 136 7.63 12.36 3.63
C LEU A 136 7.98 10.89 3.39
N ILE A 137 8.58 10.60 2.24
CA ILE A 137 9.16 9.28 1.99
C ILE A 137 10.62 9.35 2.39
N SER A 138 11.06 8.40 3.22
CA SER A 138 12.45 8.26 3.63
C SER A 138 12.90 6.85 3.30
N ILE A 139 14.06 6.72 2.65
CA ILE A 139 14.62 5.42 2.30
C ILE A 139 15.73 5.10 3.30
N ILE A 140 15.54 4.01 4.04
CA ILE A 140 16.59 3.39 4.84
C ILE A 140 17.24 2.34 3.94
N GLN A 141 18.40 2.67 3.37
CA GLN A 141 19.24 1.63 2.77
C GLN A 141 20.00 0.96 3.90
N THR A 142 19.67 -0.30 4.21
CA THR A 142 20.64 -1.14 4.92
C THR A 142 21.83 -1.31 3.99
N LEU A 143 22.93 -0.60 4.28
CA LEU A 143 24.24 -1.04 3.82
C LEU A 143 24.31 -2.53 4.18
N SER A 144 24.61 -3.38 3.20
CA SER A 144 24.90 -4.79 3.40
C SER A 144 26.06 -4.88 4.41
N SER A 145 25.72 -4.90 5.69
CA SER A 145 26.68 -4.94 6.76
C SER A 145 27.17 -6.39 6.84
N PRO A 146 28.46 -6.68 6.64
CA PRO A 146 28.98 -8.04 6.72
C PRO A 146 28.94 -8.63 8.14
N TRP A 147 28.43 -7.89 9.12
CA TRP A 147 28.62 -8.14 10.54
C TRP A 147 27.37 -8.68 11.21
N ILE A 148 27.05 -9.95 10.94
CA ILE A 148 26.50 -10.87 11.94
C ILE A 148 27.21 -12.22 11.76
N ARG A 149 28.49 -12.26 12.12
CA ARG A 149 29.09 -13.46 12.71
C ARG A 149 29.72 -12.99 14.02
N SER A 150 28.94 -13.02 15.09
CA SER A 150 29.52 -13.05 16.44
C SER A 150 30.00 -14.48 16.68
N PRO A 151 31.31 -14.75 16.83
CA PRO A 151 31.80 -16.11 17.12
C PRO A 151 31.72 -16.48 18.60
N ASN A 152 31.29 -15.58 19.49
CA ASN A 152 31.36 -15.81 20.94
C ASN A 152 29.97 -15.95 21.55
N LEU A 153 29.41 -17.13 21.38
CA LEU A 153 28.44 -17.73 22.30
C LEU A 153 28.97 -19.12 22.68
N GLU A 154 30.18 -19.14 23.24
CA GLU A 154 30.63 -20.23 24.09
C GLU A 154 30.68 -19.72 25.53
N ARG A 155 29.85 -20.37 26.38
CA ARG A 155 29.96 -20.46 27.84
C ARG A 155 29.78 -19.13 28.61
N PHE A 156 28.64 -18.97 29.26
CA PHE A 156 28.48 -19.12 30.72
C PHE A 156 26.99 -19.28 31.04
#